data_AF-S3TKF6-F1
#
_entry.id   AF-S3TKF6-F1
#
_cell.length_a   1.000
_cell.length_b   1.000
_cell.length_c   1.000
_cell.angle_alpha   90.00
_cell.angle_beta   90.00
_cell.angle_gamma   90.00
#
_symmetry.space_group_name_H-M   'P 1'
#
loop_
_entity.id
_entity.type
_entity.pdbx_description
1 polymer ?
#
loop_
_entity_poly.entity_id
_entity_poly.type
_entity_poly.pdbx_seq_one_letter_code
_entity_poly.pdbx_strand_id
1 'polypeptide(L)'
;MDLTVIILLQVAALSYGVYSIEQGRPAWIVQNGNRFELVRKNEIVKEHITQAKLEYQAPSWLKPQFVAINAVNSVEERNKNLFEAVTTGISNAMRPERYQSVDMSRAQLRENAQNIEILKQFNEPQEVEKIINAYPDADAWLPLSSTSVDMTVLINKEKGEVVKISDLRPWK
;
A
#
# COMPACT_ATOMS: atom_id res chain seq x y z
N MET A 1 -20.17 41.72 14.60
CA MET A 1 -19.64 40.69 15.50
C MET A 1 -20.06 39.30 15.03
N ASP A 2 -21.34 39.07 14.72
CA ASP A 2 -21.84 37.76 14.29
C ASP A 2 -21.19 37.22 13.00
N LEU A 3 -21.05 38.05 11.97
CA LEU A 3 -20.41 37.65 10.72
C LEU A 3 -18.94 37.23 10.92
N THR A 4 -18.20 37.92 11.80
CA THR A 4 -16.81 37.59 12.13
C THR A 4 -16.71 36.23 12.82
N VAL A 5 -17.62 35.94 13.75
CA VAL A 5 -17.67 34.64 14.43
C VAL A 5 -17.98 33.51 13.44
N ILE A 6 -18.93 33.72 12.53
CA ILE A 6 -19.27 32.75 11.47
C ILE A 6 -18.06 32.46 10.58
N ILE A 7 -17.36 33.50 10.10
CA ILE A 7 -16.17 33.32 9.25
C ILE A 7 -15.08 32.55 9.99
N LEU A 8 -14.81 32.85 11.26
CA LEU A 8 -13.81 32.14 12.05
C LEU A 8 -14.15 30.66 12.22
N LEU A 9 -15.41 30.33 12.49
CA LEU A 9 -15.86 28.95 12.59
C LEU A 9 -15.70 28.20 11.26
N GLN A 10 -16.00 28.85 10.14
CA GLN A 10 -15.82 28.25 8.81
C GLN A 10 -14.34 28.00 8.50
N VAL A 11 -13.46 28.96 8.79
CA VAL A 11 -12.00 28.79 8.60
C VAL A 11 -11.46 27.67 9.49
N ALA A 12 -11.90 27.58 10.74
CA ALA A 12 -11.52 26.49 11.63
C ALA A 12 -12.00 25.12 11.10
N ALA A 13 -13.26 25.04 10.66
CA ALA A 13 -13.82 23.81 10.08
C ALA A 13 -13.08 23.40 8.79
N LEU A 14 -12.77 24.35 7.92
CA LEU A 14 -11.99 24.10 6.69
C LEU A 14 -10.58 23.61 7.03
N SER A 15 -9.92 24.26 7.99
CA SER A 15 -8.56 23.90 8.41
C SER A 15 -8.52 22.48 9.00
N TYR A 16 -9.53 22.13 9.80
CA TYR A 16 -9.69 20.77 10.31
C TYR A 16 -9.95 19.75 9.19
N GLY A 17 -10.79 20.10 8.21
CA GLY A 17 -11.04 19.25 7.03
C GLY A 17 -9.75 18.98 6.24
N VAL A 18 -8.96 20.02 5.96
CA VAL A 18 -7.67 19.89 5.27
C VAL A 18 -6.69 19.03 6.09
N TYR A 19 -6.59 19.26 7.39
CA TYR A 19 -5.75 18.46 8.29
C TYR A 19 -6.17 16.98 8.29
N SER A 20 -7.47 16.71 8.36
CA SER A 20 -8.00 15.34 8.36
C SER A 20 -7.66 14.60 7.06
N ILE A 21 -7.81 15.25 5.90
CA ILE A 21 -7.43 14.69 4.60
C ILE A 21 -5.92 14.45 4.52
N GLU A 22 -5.11 15.38 5.03
CA GLU A 22 -3.65 15.28 5.03
C GLU A 22 -3.16 14.08 5.83
N GLN A 23 -3.82 13.77 6.94
CA GLN A 23 -3.51 12.63 7.80
C GLN A 23 -4.00 11.30 7.22
N GLY A 24 -5.13 11.30 6.50
CA GLY A 24 -5.71 10.11 5.88
C GLY A 24 -5.14 9.75 4.51
N ARG A 25 -4.20 10.52 3.94
CA ARG A 25 -3.67 10.26 2.61
C ARG A 25 -2.81 8.98 2.55
N PRO A 26 -2.75 8.28 1.41
CA PRO A 26 -1.79 7.22 1.17
C PRO A 26 -0.35 7.75 1.30
N ALA A 27 0.45 7.10 2.13
CA ALA A 27 1.84 7.45 2.37
C ALA A 27 2.80 6.45 1.70
N TRP A 28 2.51 5.14 1.86
CA TRP A 28 3.34 4.07 1.33
C TRP A 28 2.48 2.97 0.71
N ILE A 29 3.04 2.29 -0.29
CA ILE A 29 2.54 1.02 -0.82
C ILE A 29 3.60 -0.03 -0.54
N VAL A 30 3.35 -0.86 0.47
CA VAL A 30 4.38 -1.72 1.06
C VAL A 30 4.20 -3.15 0.62
N GLN A 31 5.17 -3.73 -0.08
CA GLN A 31 5.20 -5.16 -0.35
C GLN A 31 5.49 -5.91 0.96
N ASN A 32 4.54 -6.75 1.36
CA ASN A 32 4.61 -7.58 2.55
C ASN A 32 4.23 -9.02 2.20
N GLY A 33 5.24 -9.82 1.86
CA GLY A 33 5.06 -11.21 1.45
C GLY A 33 4.28 -11.34 0.14
N ASN A 34 3.05 -11.84 0.21
CA ASN A 34 2.23 -12.14 -0.96
C ASN A 34 1.22 -11.05 -1.34
N ARG A 35 1.34 -9.85 -0.77
CA ARG A 35 0.48 -8.70 -1.10
C ARG A 35 1.22 -7.38 -0.92
N PHE A 36 0.62 -6.34 -1.47
CA PHE A 36 0.92 -4.97 -1.09
C PHE A 36 -0.10 -4.48 -0.06
N GLU A 37 0.34 -3.63 0.85
CA GLU A 37 -0.52 -2.94 1.81
C GLU A 37 -0.38 -1.42 1.62
N LEU A 38 -1.52 -0.74 1.50
CA LEU A 38 -1.57 0.71 1.52
C LEU A 38 -1.49 1.18 2.97
N VAL A 39 -0.48 1.99 3.28
CA VAL A 39 -0.29 2.59 4.60
C VAL A 39 -0.56 4.08 4.49
N ARG A 40 -1.49 4.57 5.29
CA ARG A 40 -1.81 6.01 5.40
C ARG A 40 -0.84 6.72 6.33
N LYS A 41 -0.77 8.05 6.21
CA LYS A 41 0.16 8.84 7.02
C LYS A 41 -0.09 8.70 8.53
N ASN A 42 -1.35 8.66 8.95
CA ASN A 42 -1.75 8.46 10.34
C ASN A 42 -1.56 7.03 10.86
N GLU A 43 -1.30 6.07 9.98
CA GLU A 43 -1.08 4.66 10.31
C GLU A 43 0.41 4.35 10.57
N ILE A 44 1.32 5.25 10.24
CA ILE A 44 2.76 5.05 10.42
C ILE A 44 3.10 4.98 11.92
N VAL A 45 3.67 3.85 12.33
CA VAL A 45 4.22 3.57 13.67
C VAL A 45 5.52 4.35 13.82
N LYS A 46 5.63 5.17 14.88
CA LYS A 46 6.74 6.14 15.05
C LYS A 46 7.76 5.71 16.08
N GLU A 47 7.47 4.66 16.84
CA GLU A 47 8.22 4.16 17.99
C GLU A 47 9.70 3.93 17.67
N HIS A 48 10.00 3.45 16.46
CA HIS A 48 11.36 3.18 16.00
C HIS A 48 11.74 3.96 14.75
N ILE A 49 11.09 5.10 14.48
CA ILE A 49 11.29 5.85 13.22
C ILE A 49 12.76 6.26 13.01
N THR A 50 13.50 6.54 14.08
CA THR A 50 14.92 6.89 14.03
C THR A 50 15.83 5.73 13.60
N GLN A 51 15.33 4.49 13.66
CA GLN A 51 16.03 3.29 13.19
C GLN A 51 15.82 3.05 11.69
N ALA A 52 14.80 3.70 11.08
CA ALA A 52 14.58 3.65 9.65
C ALA A 52 15.66 4.41 8.89
N LYS A 53 15.95 3.99 7.65
CA LYS A 53 16.78 4.77 6.73
C LYS A 53 16.16 6.15 6.55
N LEU A 54 17.00 7.18 6.40
CA LEU A 54 16.57 8.57 6.35
C LEU A 54 15.44 8.83 5.33
N GLU A 55 15.52 8.17 4.17
CA GLU A 55 14.52 8.24 3.10
C GLU A 55 13.14 7.65 3.45
N TYR A 56 13.03 6.84 4.51
CA TYR A 56 11.79 6.21 4.98
C TYR A 56 11.25 6.84 6.28
N GLN A 57 11.99 7.76 6.90
CA GLN A 57 11.56 8.40 8.15
C GLN A 57 10.36 9.33 7.96
N ALA A 58 10.17 9.85 6.75
CA ALA A 58 9.05 10.69 6.40
C ALA A 58 8.52 10.32 5.01
N PRO A 59 7.20 10.17 4.83
CA PRO A 59 6.64 9.93 3.52
C PRO A 59 6.71 11.17 2.63
N SER A 60 6.76 10.96 1.33
CA SER A 60 6.64 12.04 0.35
C SER A 60 5.31 12.79 0.51
N TRP A 61 5.34 14.08 0.17
CA TRP A 61 4.16 14.94 0.24
C TRP A 61 3.25 14.80 -0.98
N LEU A 62 3.80 14.43 -2.14
CA LEU A 62 3.10 14.47 -3.43
C LEU A 62 2.41 13.15 -3.78
N LYS A 63 3.09 12.02 -3.61
CA LYS A 63 2.58 10.69 -4.00
C LYS A 63 3.09 9.60 -3.07
N PRO A 64 2.31 8.53 -2.86
CA PRO A 64 2.82 7.37 -2.15
C PRO A 64 3.97 6.72 -2.93
N GLN A 65 4.90 6.11 -2.21
CA GLN A 65 6.03 5.40 -2.79
C GLN A 65 5.93 3.91 -2.52
N PHE A 66 6.43 3.12 -3.47
CA PHE A 66 6.57 1.68 -3.30
C PHE A 66 7.81 1.36 -2.47
N VAL A 67 7.62 0.55 -1.44
CA VAL A 67 8.68 0.01 -0.60
C VAL A 67 8.39 -1.46 -0.37
N ALA A 68 9.38 -2.20 0.10
CA ALA A 68 9.21 -3.58 0.53
C ALA A 68 9.68 -3.73 1.97
N ILE A 69 9.20 -4.78 2.64
CA ILE A 69 9.82 -5.25 3.89
C ILE A 69 10.64 -6.50 3.60
N ASN A 70 11.70 -6.71 4.39
CA ASN A 70 12.46 -7.95 4.31
C ASN A 70 11.57 -9.16 4.61
N ALA A 71 11.68 -10.20 3.78
CA ALA A 71 11.04 -11.47 4.10
C ALA A 71 11.65 -11.98 5.41
N VAL A 72 10.76 -12.34 6.32
CA VAL A 72 11.12 -12.95 7.59
C VAL A 72 11.57 -14.39 7.33
N ASN A 73 12.75 -14.74 7.81
CA ASN A 73 13.39 -16.02 7.50
C ASN A 73 12.75 -17.22 8.21
N SER A 74 12.09 -17.03 9.35
CA SER A 74 11.51 -18.12 10.15
C SER A 74 9.97 -18.16 10.10
N VAL A 75 9.41 -19.34 10.34
CA VAL A 75 7.94 -19.52 10.43
C VAL A 75 7.42 -18.90 11.73
N GLU A 76 8.20 -19.01 12.79
CA GLU A 76 7.88 -18.50 14.12
C GLU A 76 7.71 -16.98 14.11
N GLU A 77 8.64 -16.25 13.48
CA GLU A 77 8.56 -14.80 13.41
C GLU A 77 7.43 -14.34 12.46
N ARG A 78 7.13 -15.09 11.39
CA ARG A 78 5.93 -14.85 10.58
C ARG A 78 4.65 -15.02 11.40
N ASN A 79 4.52 -16.09 12.15
CA ASN A 79 3.34 -16.34 13.00
C ASN A 79 3.19 -15.29 14.08
N LYS A 80 4.30 -14.86 14.70
CA LYS A 80 4.30 -13.77 15.67
C LYS A 80 3.78 -12.46 15.05
N ASN A 81 4.28 -12.10 13.87
CA ASN A 81 3.88 -10.88 13.18
C ASN A 81 2.40 -10.91 12.75
N LEU A 82 1.91 -12.07 12.29
CA LEU A 82 0.50 -12.26 11.97
C LEU A 82 -0.37 -12.13 13.23
N PHE A 83 0.04 -12.74 14.33
CA PHE A 83 -0.67 -12.65 15.60
C PHE A 83 -0.71 -11.20 16.12
N GLU A 84 0.40 -10.48 16.05
CA GLU A 84 0.46 -9.06 16.41
C GLU A 84 -0.48 -8.22 15.52
N ALA A 85 -0.45 -8.41 14.21
CA ALA A 85 -1.31 -7.68 13.28
C ALA A 85 -2.80 -7.93 13.56
N VAL A 86 -3.20 -9.18 13.86
CA VAL A 86 -4.59 -9.51 14.18
C VAL A 86 -5.03 -8.96 15.54
N THR A 87 -4.14 -8.98 16.54
CA THR A 87 -4.49 -8.56 17.91
C THR A 87 -4.41 -7.06 18.14
N THR A 88 -3.52 -6.37 17.44
CA THR A 88 -3.26 -4.94 17.62
C THR A 88 -3.76 -4.09 16.45
N GLY A 89 -4.01 -4.69 15.29
CA GLY A 89 -4.23 -3.98 14.04
C GLY A 89 -2.95 -3.43 13.40
N ILE A 90 -1.77 -3.65 14.01
CA ILE A 90 -0.49 -3.10 13.54
C ILE A 90 0.21 -4.14 12.66
N SER A 91 0.20 -3.89 11.35
CA SER A 91 0.98 -4.67 10.38
C SER A 91 2.46 -4.26 10.39
N ASN A 92 3.35 -5.17 10.00
CA ASN A 92 4.73 -4.84 9.68
C ASN A 92 4.85 -3.80 8.57
N ALA A 93 3.86 -3.72 7.68
CA ALA A 93 3.80 -2.69 6.66
C ALA A 93 3.78 -1.27 7.27
N MET A 94 3.29 -1.10 8.50
CA MET A 94 3.18 0.21 9.15
C MET A 94 4.47 0.68 9.85
N ARG A 95 5.56 -0.11 9.77
CA ARG A 95 6.81 0.05 10.51
C ARG A 95 7.97 0.44 9.59
N PRO A 96 8.31 1.75 9.43
CA PRO A 96 9.30 2.20 8.46
C PRO A 96 10.72 1.70 8.72
N GLU A 97 11.03 1.30 9.95
CA GLU A 97 12.31 0.67 10.31
C GLU A 97 12.56 -0.64 9.54
N ARG A 98 11.51 -1.25 8.97
CA ARG A 98 11.58 -2.47 8.18
C ARG A 98 11.69 -2.22 6.67
N TYR A 99 11.59 -0.96 6.23
CA TYR A 99 11.50 -0.64 4.81
C TYR A 99 12.83 -0.79 4.08
N GLN A 100 12.73 -1.22 2.84
CA GLN A 100 13.78 -1.21 1.84
C GLN A 100 13.21 -0.87 0.46
N SER A 101 14.10 -0.63 -0.49
CA SER A 101 13.69 -0.44 -1.89
C SER A 101 12.88 -1.64 -2.36
N VAL A 102 11.77 -1.36 -3.07
CA VAL A 102 10.95 -2.39 -3.69
C VAL A 102 11.77 -3.26 -4.66
N ASP A 103 12.83 -2.73 -5.27
CA ASP A 103 13.73 -3.49 -6.13
C ASP A 103 14.41 -4.66 -5.43
N MET A 104 14.61 -4.56 -4.10
CA MET A 104 15.16 -5.67 -3.30
C MET A 104 14.16 -6.83 -3.13
N SER A 105 12.88 -6.62 -3.46
CA SER A 105 11.83 -7.64 -3.38
C SER A 105 11.54 -8.33 -4.72
N ARG A 106 12.31 -8.07 -5.79
CA ARG A 106 12.08 -8.64 -7.14
C ARG A 106 11.82 -10.15 -7.09
N ALA A 107 12.66 -10.92 -6.40
CA ALA A 107 12.47 -12.37 -6.27
C ALA A 107 11.12 -12.75 -5.63
N GLN A 108 10.73 -12.05 -4.57
CA GLN A 108 9.44 -12.27 -3.90
C GLN A 108 8.26 -11.86 -4.78
N LEU A 109 8.40 -10.77 -5.56
CA LEU A 109 7.39 -10.37 -6.52
C LEU A 109 7.18 -11.46 -7.57
N ARG A 110 8.26 -12.04 -8.11
CA ARG A 110 8.15 -13.14 -9.07
C ARG A 110 7.49 -14.38 -8.48
N GLU A 111 7.88 -14.75 -7.27
CA GLU A 111 7.40 -15.96 -6.59
C GLU A 111 5.92 -15.86 -6.23
N ASN A 112 5.49 -14.71 -5.69
CA ASN A 112 4.13 -14.54 -5.20
C ASN A 112 3.14 -14.04 -6.25
N ALA A 113 3.60 -13.47 -7.37
CA ALA A 113 2.70 -12.89 -8.37
C ALA A 113 1.86 -13.96 -9.07
N GLN A 114 0.56 -13.71 -9.09
CA GLN A 114 -0.47 -14.57 -9.65
C GLN A 114 -0.67 -14.29 -11.14
N ASN A 115 -1.13 -15.29 -11.90
CA ASN A 115 -1.43 -15.10 -13.32
C ASN A 115 -2.56 -14.07 -13.49
N ILE A 116 -2.36 -13.09 -14.38
CA ILE A 116 -3.31 -12.00 -14.64
C ILE A 116 -4.70 -12.47 -15.08
N GLU A 117 -4.80 -13.63 -15.73
CA GLU A 117 -6.07 -14.23 -16.14
C GLU A 117 -6.98 -14.60 -14.96
N ILE A 118 -6.41 -14.85 -13.78
CA ILE A 118 -7.18 -15.16 -12.55
C ILE A 118 -8.10 -13.98 -12.18
N LEU A 119 -7.74 -12.74 -12.54
CA LEU A 119 -8.57 -11.57 -12.26
C LEU A 119 -9.95 -11.63 -12.92
N LYS A 120 -10.11 -12.38 -14.01
CA LYS A 120 -11.43 -12.61 -14.66
C LYS A 120 -12.41 -13.41 -13.80
N GLN A 121 -11.93 -14.06 -12.73
CA GLN A 121 -12.79 -14.75 -11.76
C GLN A 121 -13.47 -13.77 -10.80
N PHE A 122 -12.87 -12.60 -10.59
CA PHE A 122 -13.29 -11.60 -9.61
C PHE A 122 -13.85 -10.32 -10.23
N ASN A 123 -13.59 -10.10 -11.52
CA ASN A 123 -13.94 -8.89 -12.26
C ASN A 123 -14.62 -9.25 -13.59
N GLU A 124 -15.29 -8.27 -14.19
CA GLU A 124 -15.84 -8.45 -15.53
C GLU A 124 -14.70 -8.68 -16.56
N PRO A 125 -14.75 -9.76 -17.37
CA PRO A 125 -13.65 -10.09 -18.28
C PRO A 125 -13.25 -8.95 -19.23
N GLN A 126 -14.21 -8.14 -19.66
CA GLN A 126 -13.98 -6.99 -20.55
C GLN A 126 -13.15 -5.89 -19.86
N GLU A 127 -13.32 -5.68 -18.56
CA GLU A 127 -12.53 -4.71 -17.79
C GLU A 127 -11.09 -5.19 -17.62
N VAL A 128 -10.91 -6.49 -17.36
CA VAL A 128 -9.58 -7.11 -17.26
C VAL A 128 -8.84 -7.00 -18.59
N GLU A 129 -9.48 -7.33 -19.71
CA GLU A 129 -8.87 -7.23 -21.04
C GLU A 129 -8.49 -5.80 -21.40
N LYS A 130 -9.32 -4.81 -21.05
CA LYS A 130 -8.99 -3.39 -21.23
C LYS A 130 -7.72 -3.00 -20.48
N ILE A 131 -7.54 -3.48 -19.25
CA ILE A 131 -6.35 -3.22 -18.43
C ILE A 131 -5.11 -3.92 -19.01
N ILE A 132 -5.21 -5.19 -19.39
CA ILE A 132 -4.11 -5.94 -20.02
C ILE A 132 -3.64 -5.23 -21.30
N ASN A 133 -4.57 -4.79 -22.15
CA ASN A 133 -4.23 -4.08 -23.39
C ASN A 133 -3.61 -2.70 -23.13
N ALA A 134 -3.98 -2.02 -22.04
CA ALA A 134 -3.40 -0.73 -21.68
C ALA A 134 -1.99 -0.84 -21.07
N TYR A 135 -1.66 -1.99 -20.46
CA TYR A 135 -0.39 -2.26 -19.80
C TYR A 135 0.20 -3.60 -20.28
N PRO A 136 0.67 -3.69 -21.53
CA PRO A 136 1.15 -4.94 -22.12
C PRO A 136 2.40 -5.51 -21.43
N ASP A 137 3.13 -4.68 -20.68
CA ASP A 137 4.27 -5.11 -19.87
C ASP A 137 3.86 -5.87 -18.59
N ALA A 138 2.57 -5.93 -18.25
CA ALA A 138 2.06 -6.66 -17.09
C ALA A 138 1.49 -8.03 -17.49
N ASP A 139 2.06 -9.10 -16.94
CA ASP A 139 1.66 -10.50 -17.15
C ASP A 139 1.21 -11.19 -15.85
N ALA A 140 1.34 -10.50 -14.71
CA ALA A 140 0.96 -11.02 -13.40
C ALA A 140 0.42 -9.92 -12.48
N TRP A 141 -0.05 -10.32 -11.29
CA TRP A 141 -0.59 -9.38 -10.31
C TRP A 141 -0.38 -9.84 -8.86
N LEU A 142 -0.47 -8.88 -7.95
CA LEU A 142 -0.56 -9.10 -6.50
C LEU A 142 -1.71 -8.27 -5.90
N PRO A 143 -2.38 -8.75 -4.84
CA PRO A 143 -3.38 -7.94 -4.14
C PRO A 143 -2.77 -6.66 -3.56
N LEU A 144 -3.54 -5.58 -3.60
CA LEU A 144 -3.30 -4.37 -2.82
C LEU A 144 -4.39 -4.25 -1.75
N SER A 145 -4.03 -4.56 -0.51
CA SER A 145 -4.90 -4.37 0.63
C SER A 145 -5.00 -2.90 1.02
N SER A 146 -6.22 -2.40 1.15
CA SER A 146 -6.50 -1.05 1.64
C SER A 146 -7.65 -1.06 2.65
N THR A 147 -7.86 0.06 3.34
CA THR A 147 -8.91 0.15 4.37
C THR A 147 -10.33 0.28 3.81
N SER A 148 -10.48 0.59 2.52
CA SER A 148 -11.78 0.86 1.92
C SER A 148 -12.11 -0.13 0.82
N VAL A 149 -11.24 -0.23 -0.18
CA VAL A 149 -11.45 -1.11 -1.32
C VAL A 149 -10.12 -1.72 -1.72
N ASP A 150 -10.07 -3.05 -1.76
CA ASP A 150 -8.89 -3.75 -2.22
C ASP A 150 -8.77 -3.66 -3.74
N MET A 151 -7.54 -3.48 -4.18
CA MET A 151 -7.18 -3.28 -5.59
C MET A 151 -6.12 -4.31 -5.97
N THR A 152 -5.56 -4.19 -7.17
CA THR A 152 -4.46 -5.04 -7.61
C THR A 152 -3.27 -4.20 -8.03
N VAL A 153 -2.07 -4.72 -7.77
CA VAL A 153 -0.83 -4.22 -8.35
C VAL A 153 -0.46 -5.13 -9.51
N LEU A 154 -0.43 -4.58 -10.71
CA LEU A 154 0.04 -5.24 -11.92
C LEU A 154 1.57 -5.36 -11.87
N ILE A 155 2.05 -6.54 -12.20
CA ILE A 155 3.45 -6.94 -12.09
C ILE A 155 3.94 -7.42 -13.45
N ASN A 156 5.16 -7.03 -13.81
CA ASN A 156 5.95 -7.72 -14.82
C ASN A 156 6.70 -8.85 -14.11
N LYS A 157 6.27 -10.09 -14.29
CA LYS A 157 6.78 -11.27 -13.59
C LYS A 157 8.19 -11.63 -14.02
N GLU A 158 8.55 -11.42 -15.30
CA GLU A 158 9.91 -11.66 -15.77
C GLU A 158 10.92 -10.74 -15.07
N LYS A 159 10.62 -9.44 -14.96
CA LYS A 159 11.50 -8.45 -14.32
C LYS A 159 11.36 -8.38 -12.80
N GLY A 160 10.22 -8.83 -12.27
CA GLY A 160 9.87 -8.68 -10.86
C GLY A 160 9.59 -7.21 -10.51
N GLU A 161 8.93 -6.48 -11.40
CA GLU A 161 8.75 -5.03 -11.30
C GLU A 161 7.27 -4.66 -11.20
N VAL A 162 6.99 -3.59 -10.46
CA VAL A 162 5.65 -3.00 -10.38
C VAL A 162 5.39 -2.20 -11.64
N VAL A 163 4.30 -2.52 -12.33
CA VAL A 163 3.86 -1.79 -13.53
C VAL A 163 2.85 -0.70 -13.15
N LYS A 164 1.77 -1.07 -12.44
CA LYS A 164 0.66 -0.15 -12.17
C LYS A 164 -0.25 -0.65 -11.05
N ILE A 165 -0.86 0.26 -10.27
CA ILE A 165 -2.04 -0.07 -9.45
C ILE A 165 -3.27 0.03 -10.35
N SER A 166 -4.04 -1.05 -10.46
CA SER A 166 -5.27 -1.10 -11.24
C SER A 166 -6.50 -1.22 -10.35
N ASP A 167 -7.61 -0.64 -10.79
CA ASP A 167 -8.91 -0.71 -10.10
C ASP A 167 -9.63 -2.04 -10.40
N LEU A 168 -8.87 -3.14 -10.39
CA LEU A 168 -9.40 -4.51 -10.45
C LEU A 168 -9.41 -5.09 -9.04
N ARG A 169 -10.37 -5.97 -8.76
CA ARG A 169 -10.55 -6.63 -7.48
C ARG A 169 -9.73 -7.91 -7.40
N PRO A 170 -9.02 -8.13 -6.28
CA PRO A 170 -8.24 -9.36 -6.07
C PRO A 170 -9.09 -10.55 -5.58
N TRP A 171 -10.36 -10.33 -5.23
CA TRP A 171 -11.35 -11.32 -4.78
C TRP A 171 -12.79 -10.80 -4.96
N LYS A 172 -13.79 -11.67 -4.80
CA LYS A 172 -15.22 -11.30 -4.74
C LYS A 172 -15.67 -10.99 -3.31
#